data_AF-A0A0F6W3H5-F1
#
_entry.id   AF-A0A0F6W3H5-F1
#
_cell.length_a   1.000
_cell.length_b   1.000
_cell.length_c   1.000
_cell.angle_alpha   90.00
_cell.angle_beta   90.00
_cell.angle_gamma   90.00
#
_symmetry.space_group_name_H-M   'P 1'
#
loop_
_entity.id
_entity.type
_entity.pdbx_description
1 polymer ?
#
loop_
_entity_poly.entity_id
_entity_poly.type
_entity_poly.pdbx_seq_one_letter_code
_entity_poly.pdbx_strand_id
1 'polypeptide(L)'
;MKSDFHDAEDPHHEGAVHVHVHPVKLYVAVFLGLIALTIITVATSYLDIDGLIRPGTPAGAGGFNLGLAMLIATSKAALVVTWFMHLKDDNRFNALVFVGSVLFAGIFLAYTINDTAYRGQTDPFNGVYVRPDTGERAPGGIDHVIAGEEPEAGIAAPEVDAPAEGGATPSGEHH
;
A
#
# COMPACT_ATOMS: atom_id res chain seq x y z
N MET A 1 86.26 10.45 16.46
CA MET A 1 85.33 10.81 17.53
C MET A 1 84.54 12.05 17.13
N LYS A 2 83.40 11.84 16.47
CA LYS A 2 82.20 12.67 16.54
C LYS A 2 81.12 11.86 15.84
N SER A 3 80.25 11.29 16.67
CA SER A 3 79.02 10.63 16.28
C SER A 3 78.00 11.71 16.01
N ASP A 4 77.61 11.90 14.75
CA ASP A 4 76.45 12.72 14.40
C ASP A 4 75.21 11.86 14.64
N PHE A 5 74.60 12.11 15.79
CA PHE A 5 73.33 11.58 16.26
C PHE A 5 72.48 12.83 16.59
N HIS A 6 71.19 12.78 16.28
CA HIS A 6 70.19 13.88 16.28
C HIS A 6 70.27 14.71 14.97
N ASP A 7 69.23 14.82 14.13
CA ASP A 7 67.82 15.05 14.46
C ASP A 7 66.87 14.22 13.57
N ALA A 8 66.10 13.34 14.20
CA ALA A 8 64.87 12.81 13.64
C ALA A 8 63.73 13.74 14.07
N GLU A 9 63.41 14.72 13.24
CA GLU A 9 62.17 15.49 13.37
C GLU A 9 61.02 14.60 12.90
N ASP A 10 60.33 13.99 13.86
CA ASP A 10 59.04 13.32 13.67
C ASP A 10 57.93 14.39 13.75
N PRO A 11 57.23 14.73 12.66
CA PRO A 11 56.01 15.50 12.75
C PRO A 11 54.88 14.57 13.23
N HIS A 12 54.87 14.31 14.53
CA HIS A 12 53.67 13.89 15.23
C HIS A 12 52.64 15.04 15.25
N HIS A 13 51.37 14.67 15.02
CA HIS A 13 50.16 15.49 15.03
C HIS A 13 49.88 16.16 13.68
N GLU A 14 48.76 15.91 13.00
CA GLU A 14 47.41 15.86 13.55
C GLU A 14 46.50 15.12 12.56
N GLY A 15 46.17 13.86 12.87
CA GLY A 15 45.16 13.07 12.17
C GLY A 15 43.75 13.56 12.50
N ALA A 16 43.48 14.85 12.31
CA ALA A 16 42.13 15.39 12.36
C ALA A 16 41.36 14.86 11.15
N VAL A 17 40.84 13.64 11.28
CA VAL A 17 39.74 13.17 10.43
C VAL A 17 38.60 14.12 10.70
N HIS A 18 38.50 15.19 9.91
CA HIS A 18 37.37 16.12 9.94
C HIS A 18 36.15 15.37 9.43
N VAL A 19 35.54 14.56 10.30
CA VAL A 19 34.21 14.00 10.10
C VAL A 19 33.28 15.20 9.97
N HIS A 20 32.87 15.50 8.74
CA HIS A 20 31.87 16.53 8.47
C HIS A 20 30.51 16.00 8.93
N VAL A 21 30.25 16.09 10.24
CA VAL A 21 28.94 15.80 10.81
C VAL A 21 28.01 16.94 10.42
N HIS A 22 26.93 16.64 9.69
CA HIS A 22 25.93 17.65 9.36
C HIS A 22 25.36 18.28 10.63
N PRO A 23 25.06 19.60 10.60
CA PRO A 23 24.56 20.28 11.78
C PRO A 23 23.21 19.68 12.19
N VAL A 24 23.08 19.31 13.47
CA VAL A 24 21.85 18.77 14.07
C VAL A 24 20.62 19.62 13.74
N LYS A 25 20.82 20.93 13.58
CA LYS A 25 19.79 21.89 13.15
C LYS A 25 19.09 21.50 11.84
N LEU A 26 19.82 20.92 10.88
CA LEU A 26 19.26 20.47 9.61
C LEU A 26 18.29 19.31 9.82
N TYR A 27 18.67 18.30 10.60
CA TYR A 27 17.79 17.16 10.89
C TYR A 27 16.53 17.59 11.64
N VAL A 28 16.65 18.53 12.59
CA VAL A 28 15.50 19.09 13.29
C VAL A 28 14.57 19.85 12.33
N ALA A 29 15.12 20.63 11.39
CA ALA A 29 14.32 21.32 10.39
C ALA A 29 13.56 20.35 9.47
N VAL A 30 14.24 19.30 8.97
CA VAL A 30 13.59 18.27 8.15
C VAL A 30 12.54 17.51 8.96
N PHE A 31 12.82 17.16 10.21
CA PHE A 31 11.87 16.51 11.12
C PHE A 31 10.58 17.35 11.28
N LEU A 32 10.71 18.65 11.55
CA LEU A 32 9.56 19.54 11.64
C LEU A 32 8.79 19.63 10.31
N GLY A 33 9.50 19.62 9.18
CA GLY A 33 8.89 19.51 7.85
C GLY A 33 8.07 18.23 7.68
N LEU A 34 8.56 17.08 8.15
CA LEU A 34 7.84 15.80 8.10
C LEU A 34 6.60 15.80 9.00
N ILE A 35 6.68 16.42 10.19
CA ILE A 35 5.52 16.60 11.07
C ILE A 35 4.48 17.49 10.39
N ALA A 36 4.89 18.62 9.81
CA ALA A 36 4.01 19.51 9.07
C ALA A 36 3.31 18.79 7.91
N LEU A 37 4.06 18.05 7.08
CA LEU A 37 3.48 17.24 6.00
C LEU A 37 2.49 16.20 6.53
N THR A 38 2.75 15.60 7.68
CA THR A 38 1.84 14.61 8.29
C THR A 38 0.54 15.27 8.77
N ILE A 39 0.63 16.44 9.42
CA ILE A 39 -0.55 17.23 9.80
C ILE A 39 -1.35 17.61 8.56
N ILE A 40 -0.67 18.03 7.48
CA ILE A 40 -1.32 18.37 6.21
C ILE A 40 -2.01 17.14 5.63
N THR A 41 -1.38 15.96 5.60
CA THR A 41 -2.03 14.72 5.11
C THR A 41 -3.31 14.40 5.89
N VAL A 42 -3.26 14.51 7.22
CA VAL A 42 -4.42 14.28 8.09
C VAL A 42 -5.50 15.34 7.82
N ALA A 43 -5.12 16.61 7.69
CA ALA A 43 -6.06 17.68 7.34
C ALA A 43 -6.72 17.43 5.97
N THR A 44 -5.95 17.06 4.95
CA THR A 44 -6.47 16.73 3.62
C THR A 44 -7.37 15.50 3.63
N SER A 45 -7.24 14.60 4.61
CA SER A 45 -8.17 13.46 4.75
C SER A 45 -9.55 13.85 5.26
N TYR A 46 -9.67 15.01 5.93
CA TYR A 46 -10.94 15.53 6.44
C TYR A 46 -11.60 16.56 5.51
N LEU A 47 -10.83 17.14 4.58
CA LEU A 47 -11.32 18.17 3.66
C LEU A 47 -11.69 17.53 2.33
N ASP A 48 -12.93 17.77 1.87
CA ASP A 48 -13.32 17.41 0.51
C ASP A 48 -12.88 18.51 -0.47
N ILE A 49 -11.69 18.33 -1.04
CA ILE A 49 -11.10 19.28 -1.99
C ILE A 49 -11.80 19.19 -3.35
N ASP A 50 -12.40 18.04 -3.68
CA ASP A 50 -13.14 17.87 -4.95
C ASP A 50 -14.37 18.77 -4.97
N GLY A 51 -15.15 18.78 -3.88
CA GLY A 51 -16.31 19.67 -3.73
C GLY A 51 -15.95 21.16 -3.72
N LEU A 52 -14.73 21.51 -3.29
CA LEU A 52 -14.21 22.89 -3.30
C LEU A 52 -13.76 23.33 -4.69
N ILE A 53 -13.12 22.45 -5.47
CA ILE A 53 -12.57 22.76 -6.80
C ILE A 53 -13.64 22.68 -7.90
N ARG A 54 -14.56 21.71 -7.82
CA ARG A 54 -15.65 21.53 -8.79
C ARG A 54 -16.99 21.43 -8.03
N PRO A 55 -17.73 22.56 -7.93
CA PRO A 55 -19.06 22.53 -7.32
C PRO A 55 -19.98 21.53 -8.05
N GLY A 56 -20.55 20.59 -7.30
CA GLY A 56 -21.48 19.57 -7.82
C GLY A 56 -20.90 18.15 -7.99
N THR A 57 -19.64 17.90 -7.66
CA THR A 57 -19.12 16.52 -7.55
C THR A 57 -19.68 15.85 -6.29
N PRO A 58 -20.22 14.62 -6.38
CA PRO A 58 -20.54 13.81 -5.21
C PRO A 58 -19.30 13.63 -4.32
N ALA A 59 -19.48 13.69 -3.01
CA ALA A 59 -18.39 13.46 -2.05
C ALA A 59 -17.74 12.09 -2.33
N GLY A 60 -16.43 12.09 -2.57
CA GLY A 60 -15.66 10.89 -2.89
C GLY A 60 -15.61 10.48 -4.37
N ALA A 61 -16.25 11.22 -5.28
CA ALA A 61 -16.22 10.92 -6.72
C ALA A 61 -15.06 11.58 -7.48
N GLY A 62 -14.30 12.48 -6.86
CA GLY A 62 -13.18 13.16 -7.51
C GLY A 62 -11.82 12.50 -7.22
N GLY A 63 -10.95 12.54 -8.22
CA GLY A 63 -9.59 12.00 -8.11
C GLY A 63 -8.59 12.96 -7.47
N PHE A 64 -8.96 14.22 -7.18
CA PHE A 64 -7.99 15.22 -6.73
C PHE A 64 -7.54 14.97 -5.29
N ASN A 65 -8.44 14.51 -4.42
CA ASN A 65 -8.09 14.11 -3.06
C ASN A 65 -7.00 13.02 -3.06
N LEU A 66 -7.15 11.98 -3.89
CA LEU A 66 -6.15 10.92 -4.04
C LEU A 66 -4.84 11.43 -4.64
N GLY A 67 -4.91 12.24 -5.71
CA GLY A 67 -3.73 12.81 -6.35
C GLY A 67 -2.91 13.69 -5.39
N LEU A 68 -3.59 14.52 -4.58
CA LEU A 68 -2.95 15.35 -3.58
C LEU A 68 -2.33 14.50 -2.46
N ALA A 69 -3.04 13.49 -1.97
CA ALA A 69 -2.52 12.56 -0.96
C ALA A 69 -1.24 11.87 -1.44
N MET A 70 -1.23 11.39 -2.70
CA MET A 70 -0.05 10.78 -3.32
C MET A 70 1.12 11.76 -3.47
N LEU A 71 0.85 13.02 -3.82
CA LEU A 71 1.89 14.07 -3.92
C LEU A 71 2.52 14.37 -2.56
N ILE A 72 1.70 14.52 -1.51
CA ILE A 72 2.18 14.77 -0.14
C ILE A 72 3.00 13.57 0.35
N ALA A 73 2.49 12.34 0.16
CA ALA A 73 3.20 11.12 0.54
C ALA A 73 4.55 10.98 -0.17
N THR A 74 4.61 11.26 -1.47
CA THR A 74 5.84 11.22 -2.26
C THR A 74 6.85 12.27 -1.78
N SER A 75 6.38 13.49 -1.47
CA SER A 75 7.21 14.56 -0.94
C SER A 75 7.81 14.19 0.43
N LYS A 76 7.01 13.57 1.29
CA LYS A 76 7.46 13.05 2.59
C LYS A 76 8.54 11.97 2.41
N ALA A 77 8.32 11.01 1.52
CA ALA A 77 9.29 9.97 1.21
C ALA A 77 10.61 10.56 0.66
N ALA A 78 10.52 11.53 -0.26
CA ALA A 78 11.69 12.20 -0.82
C ALA A 78 12.54 12.91 0.25
N LEU A 79 11.92 13.61 1.20
CA LEU A 79 12.62 14.24 2.32
C LEU A 79 13.34 13.21 3.21
N VAL A 80 12.67 12.09 3.52
CA VAL A 80 13.26 11.02 4.34
C VAL A 80 14.47 10.42 3.64
N VAL A 81 14.34 10.04 2.36
CA VAL A 81 15.43 9.40 1.61
C VAL A 81 16.59 10.36 1.40
N THR A 82 16.33 11.62 1.08
CA THR A 82 17.40 12.60 0.83
C THR A 82 18.23 12.87 2.09
N TRP A 83 17.59 13.03 3.24
CA TRP A 83 18.25 13.54 4.45
C TRP A 83 18.48 12.50 5.55
N PHE A 84 17.50 11.65 5.85
CA PHE A 84 17.63 10.64 6.92
C PHE A 84 18.31 9.35 6.47
N MET A 85 18.22 9.02 5.18
CA MET A 85 19.01 7.93 4.59
C MET A 85 20.36 8.42 4.04
N HIS A 86 20.66 9.72 4.19
CA HIS A 86 21.86 10.38 3.65
C HIS A 86 22.11 10.13 2.17
N LEU A 87 21.08 9.81 1.38
CA LEU A 87 21.24 9.47 -0.05
C LEU A 87 21.88 10.61 -0.86
N LYS A 88 21.73 11.85 -0.40
CA LYS A 88 22.39 13.03 -0.98
C LYS A 88 23.90 13.02 -0.78
N ASP A 89 24.36 12.56 0.38
CA ASP A 89 25.76 12.62 0.81
C ASP A 89 26.48 11.27 0.60
N ASP A 90 25.72 10.20 0.35
CA ASP A 90 26.19 8.86 0.05
C ASP A 90 26.62 8.69 -1.43
N ASN A 91 27.17 7.53 -1.76
CA ASN A 91 27.60 7.20 -3.12
C ASN A 91 26.41 7.26 -4.09
N ARG A 92 26.63 7.90 -5.25
CA ARG A 92 25.65 7.97 -6.36
C ARG A 92 25.17 6.60 -6.83
N PHE A 93 25.97 5.55 -6.62
CA PHE A 93 25.55 4.17 -6.84
C PHE A 93 24.34 3.78 -5.98
N ASN A 94 24.29 4.18 -4.71
CA ASN A 94 23.16 3.91 -3.83
C ASN A 94 21.90 4.66 -4.28
N ALA A 95 22.06 5.89 -4.77
CA ALA A 95 20.95 6.60 -5.41
C ALA A 95 20.42 5.91 -6.67
N LEU A 96 21.32 5.37 -7.52
CA LEU A 96 20.94 4.59 -8.69
C LEU A 96 20.20 3.30 -8.31
N VAL A 97 20.69 2.56 -7.31
CA VAL A 97 20.05 1.35 -6.80
C VAL A 97 18.68 1.67 -6.20
N PHE A 98 18.56 2.77 -5.45
CA PHE A 98 17.30 3.22 -4.89
C PHE A 98 16.28 3.55 -5.99
N VAL A 99 16.64 4.39 -6.96
CA VAL A 99 15.75 4.73 -8.09
C VAL A 99 15.40 3.48 -8.88
N GLY A 100 16.38 2.61 -9.15
CA GLY A 100 16.16 1.32 -9.77
C GLY A 100 15.14 0.47 -9.01
N SER A 101 15.28 0.36 -7.68
CA SER A 101 14.36 -0.40 -6.84
C SER A 101 12.93 0.15 -6.89
N VAL A 102 12.74 1.47 -6.86
CA VAL A 102 11.42 2.11 -6.97
C VAL A 102 10.81 1.87 -8.35
N LEU A 103 11.61 1.97 -9.42
CA LEU A 103 11.16 1.67 -10.78
C LEU A 103 10.73 0.21 -10.94
N PHE A 104 11.56 -0.74 -10.48
CA PHE A 104 11.22 -2.17 -10.54
C PHE A 104 10.01 -2.50 -9.66
N ALA A 105 9.89 -1.91 -8.47
CA ALA A 105 8.70 -2.05 -7.63
C ALA A 105 7.44 -1.50 -8.32
N GLY A 106 7.56 -0.34 -8.97
CA GLY A 106 6.48 0.26 -9.76
C GLY A 106 6.04 -0.62 -10.93
N ILE A 107 7.00 -1.16 -11.70
CA ILE A 107 6.73 -2.11 -12.79
C ILE A 107 6.05 -3.36 -12.25
N PHE A 108 6.59 -3.95 -11.17
CA PHE A 108 6.02 -5.13 -10.54
C PHE A 108 4.58 -4.90 -10.08
N LEU A 109 4.30 -3.76 -9.43
CA LEU A 109 2.97 -3.41 -8.98
C LEU A 109 2.01 -3.18 -10.16
N ALA A 110 2.45 -2.48 -11.20
CA ALA A 110 1.65 -2.25 -12.40
C ALA A 110 1.27 -3.56 -13.09
N TYR A 111 2.21 -4.50 -13.22
CA TYR A 111 1.92 -5.83 -13.76
C TYR A 111 1.02 -6.65 -12.83
N THR A 112 1.19 -6.55 -11.52
CA THR A 112 0.32 -7.25 -10.55
C THR A 112 -1.12 -6.76 -10.64
N ILE A 113 -1.32 -5.44 -10.74
CA ILE A 113 -2.64 -4.84 -10.95
C ILE A 113 -3.23 -5.28 -12.29
N ASN A 114 -2.43 -5.25 -13.37
CA ASN A 114 -2.86 -5.72 -14.67
C ASN A 114 -3.27 -7.19 -14.64
N ASP A 115 -2.46 -8.07 -14.05
CA ASP A 115 -2.76 -9.49 -13.90
C ASP A 115 -4.09 -9.68 -13.16
N THR A 116 -4.23 -9.07 -11.98
CA THR A 116 -5.44 -9.20 -11.15
C THR A 116 -6.69 -8.68 -11.87
N ALA A 117 -6.57 -7.60 -12.66
CA ALA A 117 -7.69 -7.02 -13.39
C ALA A 117 -8.22 -7.90 -14.54
N TYR A 118 -7.37 -8.71 -15.17
CA TYR A 118 -7.75 -9.53 -16.32
C TYR A 118 -7.88 -11.04 -16.02
N ARG A 119 -7.33 -11.53 -14.91
CA ARG A 119 -7.32 -12.97 -14.56
C ARG A 119 -8.72 -13.60 -14.47
N GLY A 120 -9.72 -12.86 -14.00
CA GLY A 120 -11.11 -13.32 -13.95
C GLY A 120 -11.81 -13.38 -15.32
N GLN A 121 -11.28 -12.70 -16.34
CA GLN A 121 -11.84 -12.72 -17.70
C GLN A 121 -11.29 -13.89 -18.53
N THR A 122 -10.10 -14.39 -18.19
CA THR A 122 -9.41 -15.44 -18.96
C THR A 122 -9.64 -16.85 -18.41
N ASP A 123 -9.96 -16.98 -17.12
CA ASP A 123 -10.27 -18.26 -16.48
C ASP A 123 -11.76 -18.33 -16.10
N PRO A 124 -12.61 -19.02 -16.89
CA PRO A 124 -14.04 -19.15 -16.61
C PRO A 124 -14.35 -19.95 -15.34
N PHE A 125 -13.35 -20.56 -14.68
CA PHE A 125 -13.52 -21.27 -13.41
C PHE A 125 -12.91 -20.52 -12.21
N ASN A 126 -12.31 -19.35 -12.43
CA ASN A 126 -11.71 -18.56 -11.35
C ASN A 126 -12.80 -17.89 -10.49
N GLY A 127 -12.91 -18.29 -9.22
CA GLY A 127 -13.85 -17.72 -8.26
C GLY A 127 -15.31 -18.16 -8.41
N VAL A 128 -15.61 -19.11 -9.31
CA VAL A 128 -16.98 -19.51 -9.62
C VAL A 128 -17.42 -20.69 -8.76
N TYR A 129 -18.51 -20.51 -8.01
CA TYR A 129 -19.14 -21.58 -7.23
C TYR A 129 -20.09 -22.45 -8.05
N VAL A 130 -20.29 -22.12 -9.33
CA VAL A 130 -21.18 -22.83 -10.25
C VAL A 130 -20.42 -23.01 -11.56
N ARG A 131 -20.37 -24.23 -12.05
CA ARG A 131 -19.71 -24.59 -13.29
C ARG A 131 -20.40 -23.91 -14.47
N PRO A 132 -19.68 -23.15 -15.32
CA PRO A 132 -20.27 -22.48 -16.47
C PRO A 132 -20.81 -23.42 -17.56
N ASP A 133 -20.31 -24.65 -17.63
CA ASP A 133 -20.67 -25.65 -18.65
C ASP A 133 -21.95 -26.44 -18.30
N THR A 134 -22.19 -26.64 -17.01
CA THR A 134 -23.21 -27.58 -16.49
C THR A 134 -24.23 -26.89 -15.60
N GLY A 135 -23.96 -25.67 -15.13
CA GLY A 135 -24.78 -24.99 -14.13
C GLY A 135 -24.74 -25.67 -12.75
N GLU A 136 -23.90 -26.70 -12.59
CA GLU A 136 -23.76 -27.45 -11.35
C GLU A 136 -22.81 -26.74 -10.39
N ARG A 137 -23.11 -26.78 -9.09
CA ARG A 137 -22.26 -26.18 -8.06
C ARG A 137 -20.86 -26.80 -8.08
N ALA A 138 -19.82 -25.97 -8.05
CA ALA A 138 -18.42 -26.39 -8.05
C ALA A 138 -18.15 -27.27 -6.82
N PRO A 139 -17.63 -28.50 -6.98
CA PRO A 139 -17.33 -29.38 -5.86
C PRO A 139 -16.25 -28.75 -4.97
N GLY A 140 -16.63 -28.30 -3.77
CA GLY A 140 -15.73 -27.63 -2.82
C GLY A 140 -16.21 -26.26 -2.30
N GLY A 141 -17.35 -25.74 -2.77
CA GLY A 141 -17.95 -24.51 -2.22
C GLY A 141 -18.60 -24.72 -0.84
N ILE A 142 -18.51 -23.72 0.05
CA ILE A 142 -19.17 -23.70 1.38
C ILE A 142 -20.70 -23.80 1.27
N ASP A 143 -21.28 -24.90 1.77
CA ASP A 143 -22.71 -25.29 1.60
C ASP A 143 -23.74 -24.37 2.28
N HIS A 144 -23.32 -23.25 2.86
CA HIS A 144 -24.18 -22.34 3.60
C HIS A 144 -23.89 -20.89 3.18
N VAL A 145 -24.97 -20.12 3.05
CA VAL A 145 -24.91 -18.67 2.87
C VAL A 145 -24.32 -18.07 4.14
N ILE A 146 -23.20 -17.36 4.03
CA ILE A 146 -22.65 -16.59 5.15
C ILE A 146 -23.58 -15.39 5.36
N ALA A 147 -24.19 -15.31 6.55
CA ALA A 147 -25.14 -14.26 6.86
C ALA A 147 -24.46 -12.88 6.76
N GLY A 148 -24.87 -12.07 5.77
CA GLY A 148 -24.38 -10.72 5.54
C GLY A 148 -23.67 -10.47 4.21
N GLU A 149 -23.40 -11.51 3.41
CA GLU A 149 -22.93 -11.35 2.03
C GLU A 149 -24.12 -11.30 1.07
N GLU A 150 -24.31 -10.15 0.40
CA GLU A 150 -25.19 -10.05 -0.76
C GLU A 150 -24.62 -10.93 -1.88
N PRO A 151 -25.44 -11.76 -2.54
CA PRO A 151 -24.96 -12.59 -3.64
C PRO A 151 -24.43 -11.70 -4.78
N GLU A 152 -23.18 -11.89 -5.20
CA GLU A 152 -22.66 -11.23 -6.40
C GLU A 152 -23.55 -11.54 -7.62
N ALA A 153 -23.72 -10.51 -8.47
CA ALA A 153 -24.60 -10.55 -9.63
C ALA A 153 -24.26 -11.73 -10.56
N GLY A 154 -25.19 -12.70 -10.61
CA GLY A 154 -25.01 -14.00 -11.28
C GLY A 154 -25.56 -15.17 -10.45
N ILE A 155 -25.82 -14.94 -9.16
CA ILE A 155 -26.45 -15.91 -8.27
C ILE A 155 -27.97 -15.78 -8.42
N ALA A 156 -28.61 -16.76 -9.07
CA ALA A 156 -30.02 -17.00 -8.81
C ALA A 156 -30.14 -17.23 -7.29
N ALA A 157 -30.96 -16.42 -6.62
CA ALA A 157 -31.29 -16.61 -5.22
C ALA A 157 -31.61 -18.09 -4.99
N PRO A 158 -31.23 -18.68 -3.84
CA PRO A 158 -31.60 -20.06 -3.56
C PRO A 158 -33.10 -20.15 -3.77
N GLU A 159 -33.53 -21.01 -4.69
CA GLU A 159 -34.90 -21.47 -4.69
C GLU A 159 -35.01 -22.24 -3.38
N VAL A 160 -35.43 -21.51 -2.34
CA VAL A 160 -35.81 -22.07 -1.07
C VAL A 160 -36.94 -23.00 -1.46
N ASP A 161 -36.62 -24.29 -1.54
CA ASP A 161 -37.63 -25.33 -1.66
C ASP A 161 -38.59 -25.05 -0.52
N ALA A 162 -39.77 -24.52 -0.88
CA ALA A 162 -40.77 -24.12 0.08
C ALA A 162 -41.00 -25.34 0.98
N PRO A 163 -41.09 -25.18 2.31
CA PRO A 163 -41.35 -26.32 3.17
C PRO A 163 -42.64 -26.95 2.65
N ALA A 164 -42.52 -28.20 2.19
CA ALA A 164 -43.60 -28.93 1.56
C ALA A 164 -44.86 -28.81 2.43
N GLU A 165 -45.84 -28.03 1.98
CA GLU A 165 -47.18 -28.10 2.51
C GLU A 165 -47.74 -29.49 2.18
N GLY A 166 -48.17 -30.23 3.20
CA GLY A 166 -49.05 -31.37 3.05
C GLY A 166 -48.49 -32.68 3.59
N GLY A 167 -48.72 -32.94 4.87
CA GLY A 167 -48.40 -34.23 5.48
C GLY A 167 -49.13 -34.46 6.80
N ALA A 168 -50.45 -34.63 6.72
CA ALA A 168 -51.33 -35.38 7.63
C ALA A 168 -51.05 -35.34 9.15
N THR A 169 -51.97 -34.71 9.88
CA THR A 169 -52.26 -35.02 11.29
C THR A 169 -52.69 -36.49 11.44
N PRO A 170 -52.04 -37.31 12.31
CA PRO A 170 -52.70 -38.45 12.90
C PRO A 170 -53.40 -38.00 14.19
N SER A 171 -54.73 -38.05 14.16
CA SER A 171 -55.55 -38.14 15.36
C SER A 171 -55.09 -39.35 16.19
N GLY A 172 -54.90 -39.13 17.49
CA GLY A 172 -54.51 -40.15 18.45
C GLY A 172 -54.96 -39.78 19.85
N GLU A 173 -56.26 -39.94 20.12
CA GLU A 173 -56.76 -40.19 21.47
C GLU A 173 -57.12 -41.68 21.56
N HIS A 174 -56.34 -42.41 22.34
CA HIS A 174 -56.74 -43.59 23.10
C HIS A 174 -55.76 -43.70 24.27
N HIS A 175 -56.11 -43.05 25.39
CA HIS A 175 -56.28 -43.65 26.71
C HIS A 175 -56.79 -42.62 27.70
#